data_AF-A0A813EBT2-F1
#
_entry.id   AF-A0A813EBT2-F1
#
_cell.length_a   1.000
_cell.length_b   1.000
_cell.length_c   1.000
_cell.angle_alpha   90.00
_cell.angle_beta   90.00
_cell.angle_gamma   90.00
#
_symmetry.space_group_name_H-M   'P 1'
#
loop_
_entity.id
_entity.type
_entity.pdbx_description
1 polymer ?
#
loop_
_entity_poly.entity_id
_entity_poly.type
_entity_poly.pdbx_seq_one_letter_code
_entity_poly.pdbx_strand_id
1 'polypeptide(L)'
;MPKVKKAHLKNNKKKQVKNQNAGDDAMEAATGVPPANEGGNALKKRQAYEKKQMMHEIVDLKKQRKKQPKKTNKEDKKDLTKEIKQLIKDLRAKHEGELKAAGLAADAVAADGDSGDDADLSDV
;
A
#
# COMPACT_ATOMS: atom_id res chain seq x y z
N MET A 1 -23.66 -54.05 -5.35
CA MET A 1 -22.66 -53.54 -4.37
C MET A 1 -22.34 -52.08 -4.69
N PRO A 2 -22.75 -51.12 -3.84
CA PRO A 2 -22.49 -49.70 -4.09
C PRO A 2 -21.01 -49.37 -3.86
N LYS A 3 -20.38 -48.75 -4.87
CA LYS A 3 -18.98 -48.31 -4.84
C LYS A 3 -18.86 -47.06 -3.96
N VAL A 4 -18.25 -47.19 -2.79
CA VAL A 4 -17.91 -46.06 -1.91
C VAL A 4 -16.93 -45.12 -2.61
N LYS A 5 -17.34 -43.87 -2.82
CA LYS A 5 -16.47 -42.80 -3.30
C LYS A 5 -15.45 -42.48 -2.21
N LYS A 6 -14.16 -42.61 -2.51
CA LYS A 6 -13.05 -42.13 -1.66
C LYS A 6 -13.21 -40.62 -1.49
N ALA A 7 -13.93 -40.20 -0.45
CA ALA A 7 -14.03 -38.82 -0.04
C ALA A 7 -12.61 -38.35 0.35
N HIS A 8 -12.10 -37.42 -0.44
CA HIS A 8 -10.81 -36.78 -0.22
C HIS A 8 -10.74 -36.24 1.21
N LEU A 9 -9.83 -36.84 1.98
CA LEU A 9 -9.44 -36.44 3.31
C LEU A 9 -8.93 -34.99 3.24
N LYS A 10 -9.77 -34.04 3.64
CA LYS A 10 -9.43 -32.62 3.74
C LYS A 10 -8.44 -32.46 4.87
N ASN A 11 -7.15 -32.56 4.55
CA ASN A 11 -6.07 -32.23 5.47
C ASN A 11 -6.07 -30.72 5.70
N ASN A 12 -6.76 -30.29 6.75
CA ASN A 12 -6.64 -28.97 7.36
C ASN A 12 -5.21 -28.76 7.87
N LYS A 13 -4.28 -28.42 6.98
CA LYS A 13 -2.95 -27.94 7.37
C LYS A 13 -3.10 -26.48 7.76
N LYS A 14 -3.44 -26.25 9.03
CA LYS A 14 -3.29 -24.95 9.71
C LYS A 14 -1.86 -24.47 9.47
N LYS A 15 -1.66 -23.58 8.50
CA LYS A 15 -0.41 -22.81 8.39
C LYS A 15 -0.40 -21.86 9.57
N GLN A 16 0.32 -22.23 10.62
CA GLN A 16 0.84 -21.28 11.59
C GLN A 16 1.69 -20.27 10.81
N VAL A 17 1.11 -19.11 10.52
CA VAL A 17 1.88 -17.95 10.11
C VAL A 17 2.62 -17.50 11.36
N LYS A 18 3.85 -17.98 11.52
CA LYS A 18 4.83 -17.38 12.43
C LYS A 18 5.08 -15.97 11.89
N ASN A 19 4.34 -15.00 12.41
CA ASN A 19 4.73 -13.59 12.41
C ASN A 19 5.98 -13.48 13.28
N GLN A 20 7.13 -13.71 12.67
CA GLN A 20 8.44 -13.36 13.22
C GLN A 20 9.12 -12.45 12.20
N ASN A 21 8.65 -11.21 12.16
CA ASN A 21 9.42 -10.01 11.83
C ASN A 21 8.84 -8.88 12.70
N ALA A 22 8.94 -9.09 14.01
CA ALA A 22 8.81 -8.06 15.03
C ALA A 22 10.20 -8.00 15.69
N GLY A 23 11.08 -7.21 15.10
CA GLY A 23 12.44 -7.00 15.56
C GLY A 23 13.00 -5.77 14.88
N ASP A 24 13.06 -4.68 15.65
CA ASP A 24 13.79 -3.44 15.39
C ASP A 24 13.34 -2.52 14.24
N ASP A 25 12.16 -1.92 14.40
CA ASP A 25 11.94 -0.54 13.92
C ASP A 25 11.08 0.24 14.92
N ALA A 26 11.34 0.06 16.22
CA ALA A 26 10.90 0.98 17.25
C ALA A 26 11.83 2.20 17.28
N MET A 27 11.78 3.02 16.23
CA MET A 27 12.24 4.41 16.32
C MET A 27 11.01 5.27 16.57
N GLU A 28 11.07 5.95 17.72
CA GLU A 28 10.22 7.04 18.19
C GLU A 28 9.21 7.58 17.17
N ALA A 29 7.96 7.61 17.60
CA ALA A 29 6.96 8.51 17.05
C ALA A 29 7.42 9.97 17.24
N ALA A 30 8.24 10.46 16.31
CA ALA A 30 8.62 11.85 16.21
C ALA A 30 7.38 12.66 15.77
N THR A 31 6.67 13.11 16.78
CA THR A 31 5.80 14.29 16.81
C THR A 31 6.08 15.27 15.67
N GLY A 32 5.23 15.25 14.65
CA GLY A 32 4.60 16.40 13.95
C GLY A 32 5.39 17.66 13.54
N VAL A 33 6.70 17.74 13.72
CA VAL A 33 7.52 18.92 13.37
C VAL A 33 8.80 18.42 12.72
N PRO A 34 9.03 18.68 11.42
CA PRO A 34 10.28 18.30 10.78
C PRO A 34 11.43 19.08 11.46
N PRO A 35 12.49 18.41 11.94
CA PRO A 35 13.73 19.07 12.27
C PRO A 35 14.23 19.82 11.03
N ALA A 36 14.49 21.12 11.19
CA ALA A 36 14.92 22.01 10.10
C ALA A 36 16.26 21.61 9.43
N ASN A 37 16.89 20.52 9.87
CA ASN A 37 18.13 19.94 9.33
C ASN A 37 18.14 18.40 9.41
N GLU A 38 17.05 17.73 9.04
CA GLU A 38 17.17 16.29 8.77
C GLU A 38 18.14 16.07 7.60
N GLY A 39 19.24 15.34 7.83
CA GLY A 39 20.12 14.92 6.75
C GLY A 39 19.34 14.13 5.68
N GLY A 40 19.73 14.22 4.41
CA GLY A 40 18.93 13.67 3.31
C GLY A 40 18.56 12.19 3.42
N ASN A 41 19.36 11.39 4.14
CA ASN A 41 19.03 9.99 4.44
C ASN A 41 17.91 9.84 5.47
N ALA A 42 17.85 10.70 6.49
CA ALA A 42 16.78 10.70 7.47
C ALA A 42 15.45 11.10 6.83
N LEU A 43 15.48 12.13 5.97
CA LEU A 43 14.31 12.59 5.21
C LEU A 43 13.74 11.47 4.34
N LYS A 44 14.59 10.78 3.55
CA LYS A 44 14.17 9.66 2.69
C LYS A 44 13.60 8.50 3.49
N LYS A 45 14.16 8.18 4.66
CA LYS A 45 13.64 7.13 5.56
C LYS A 45 12.25 7.49 6.07
N ARG A 46 12.03 8.74 6.50
CA ARG A 46 10.71 9.24 6.92
C ARG A 46 9.70 9.14 5.78
N GLN A 47 10.06 9.63 4.59
CA GLN A 47 9.20 9.56 3.41
C GLN A 47 8.85 8.10 3.02
N ALA A 48 9.80 7.17 3.14
CA ALA A 48 9.53 5.75 2.92
C ALA A 48 8.55 5.17 3.93
N TYR A 49 8.64 5.55 5.21
CA TYR A 49 7.67 5.17 6.23
C TYR A 49 6.28 5.73 5.93
N GLU A 50 6.19 7.04 5.62
CA GLU A 50 4.92 7.68 5.25
C GLU A 50 4.28 7.01 4.01
N LYS A 51 5.10 6.64 3.02
CA LYS A 51 4.64 5.89 1.84
C LYS A 51 4.09 4.52 2.22
N LYS A 52 4.72 3.79 3.15
CA LYS A 52 4.21 2.50 3.65
C LYS A 52 2.84 2.69 4.33
N GLN A 53 2.70 3.69 5.19
CA GLN A 53 1.43 3.99 5.85
C GLN A 53 0.33 4.32 4.83
N MET A 54 0.64 5.16 3.85
CA MET A 54 -0.28 5.48 2.76
C MET A 54 -0.69 4.24 1.96
N MET A 55 0.23 3.31 1.68
CA MET A 55 -0.12 2.06 0.98
C MET A 55 -1.09 1.19 1.78
N HIS A 56 -0.95 1.13 3.11
CA HIS A 56 -1.90 0.42 3.96
C HIS A 56 -3.31 1.02 3.84
N GLU A 57 -3.41 2.34 3.89
CA GLU A 57 -4.68 3.05 3.72
C GLU A 57 -5.30 2.81 2.33
N ILE A 58 -4.50 2.85 1.26
CA ILE A 58 -4.96 2.53 -0.11
C ILE A 58 -5.49 1.11 -0.19
N VAL A 59 -4.82 0.14 0.44
CA VAL A 59 -5.28 -1.25 0.46
C VAL A 59 -6.65 -1.35 1.15
N ASP A 60 -6.86 -0.62 2.24
CA ASP A 60 -8.14 -0.63 2.94
C ASP A 60 -9.25 0.08 2.16
N LEU A 61 -8.97 1.22 1.51
CA LEU A 61 -9.89 1.87 0.58
C LEU A 61 -10.23 0.97 -0.61
N LYS A 62 -9.26 0.24 -1.17
CA LYS A 62 -9.50 -0.75 -2.24
C LYS A 62 -10.38 -1.90 -1.75
N LYS A 63 -10.20 -2.38 -0.51
CA LYS A 63 -11.08 -3.40 0.09
C LYS A 63 -12.50 -2.87 0.25
N GLN A 64 -12.67 -1.64 0.75
CA GLN A 64 -13.99 -1.00 0.88
C GLN A 64 -14.68 -0.87 -0.49
N ARG A 65 -13.96 -0.38 -1.51
CA ARG A 65 -14.45 -0.26 -2.89
C ARG A 65 -14.87 -1.61 -3.47
N LYS A 66 -14.12 -2.67 -3.17
CA LYS A 66 -14.44 -4.04 -3.62
C LYS A 66 -15.70 -4.59 -2.96
N LYS A 67 -15.93 -4.29 -1.68
CA LYS A 67 -17.11 -4.74 -0.92
C LYS A 67 -18.41 -4.07 -1.37
N GLN A 68 -18.35 -2.86 -1.92
CA GLN A 68 -19.55 -2.16 -2.36
C GLN A 68 -20.20 -2.85 -3.57
N PRO A 69 -21.54 -2.97 -3.61
CA PRO A 69 -22.28 -3.48 -4.77
C PRO A 69 -22.18 -2.53 -5.98
N LYS A 70 -22.01 -3.08 -7.20
CA LYS A 70 -21.85 -2.28 -8.43
C LYS A 70 -23.12 -1.52 -8.85
N LYS A 71 -24.31 -2.04 -8.52
CA LYS A 71 -25.60 -1.53 -9.01
C LYS A 71 -26.15 -0.35 -8.20
N THR A 72 -25.97 -0.37 -6.88
CA THR A 72 -26.56 0.64 -5.98
C THR A 72 -25.56 1.71 -5.57
N ASN A 73 -24.26 1.39 -5.50
CA ASN A 73 -23.24 2.27 -4.92
C ASN A 73 -22.19 2.65 -5.97
N LYS A 74 -22.63 3.15 -7.13
CA LYS A 74 -21.73 3.55 -8.22
C LYS A 74 -20.94 4.81 -7.88
N GLU A 75 -21.57 5.79 -7.24
CA GLU A 75 -20.93 7.05 -6.86
C GLU A 75 -19.92 6.83 -5.73
N ASP A 76 -20.28 6.09 -4.67
CA ASP A 76 -19.35 5.74 -3.59
C ASP A 76 -18.05 5.10 -4.10
N LYS A 77 -18.14 4.21 -5.11
CA LYS A 77 -16.96 3.59 -5.72
C LYS A 77 -16.08 4.58 -6.47
N LYS A 78 -16.68 5.56 -7.12
CA LYS A 78 -15.94 6.64 -7.78
C LYS A 78 -15.27 7.51 -6.74
N ASP A 79 -15.95 7.83 -5.66
CA ASP A 79 -15.42 8.69 -4.60
C ASP A 79 -14.25 8.02 -3.89
N LEU A 80 -14.35 6.74 -3.53
CA LEU A 80 -13.21 5.95 -3.04
C LEU A 80 -12.04 5.91 -4.04
N THR A 81 -12.33 5.91 -5.34
CA THR A 81 -11.27 5.96 -6.37
C THR A 81 -10.63 7.33 -6.48
N LYS A 82 -11.40 8.42 -6.34
CA LYS A 82 -10.89 9.78 -6.29
C LYS A 82 -10.03 9.99 -5.04
N GLU A 83 -10.49 9.49 -3.90
CA GLU A 83 -9.79 9.56 -2.62
C GLU A 83 -8.42 8.87 -2.69
N ILE A 84 -8.34 7.65 -3.25
CA ILE A 84 -7.06 6.96 -3.48
C ILE A 84 -6.12 7.82 -4.35
N LYS A 85 -6.62 8.43 -5.43
CA LYS A 85 -5.80 9.28 -6.31
C LYS A 85 -5.33 10.54 -5.60
N GLN A 86 -6.21 11.15 -4.81
CA GLN A 86 -5.92 12.36 -4.06
C GLN A 86 -4.84 12.09 -3.00
N LEU A 87 -4.96 11.00 -2.24
CA LEU A 87 -3.98 10.56 -1.24
C LEU A 87 -2.58 10.41 -1.86
N ILE A 88 -2.48 9.75 -3.02
CA ILE A 88 -1.21 9.58 -3.74
C ILE A 88 -0.65 10.93 -4.19
N LYS A 89 -1.49 11.79 -4.76
CA LYS A 89 -1.10 13.10 -5.28
C LYS A 89 -0.56 13.99 -4.16
N ASP A 90 -1.25 14.03 -3.03
CA ASP A 90 -0.91 14.89 -1.91
C ASP A 90 0.40 14.45 -1.25
N LEU A 91 0.59 13.13 -1.07
CA LEU A 91 1.84 12.62 -0.51
C LEU A 91 3.02 12.87 -1.46
N ARG A 92 2.84 12.65 -2.77
CA ARG A 92 3.88 12.96 -3.78
C ARG A 92 4.26 14.45 -3.75
N ALA A 93 3.27 15.33 -3.77
CA ALA A 93 3.51 16.77 -3.74
C ALA A 93 4.25 17.21 -2.46
N LYS A 94 3.90 16.63 -1.31
CA LYS A 94 4.59 16.87 -0.04
C LYS A 94 6.05 16.41 -0.11
N HIS A 95 6.30 15.17 -0.52
CA HIS A 95 7.66 14.61 -0.57
C HIS A 95 8.54 15.32 -1.59
N GLU A 96 8.00 15.67 -2.76
CA GLU A 96 8.71 16.45 -3.76
C GLU A 96 9.05 17.86 -3.25
N GLY A 97 8.12 18.51 -2.54
CA GLY A 97 8.36 19.81 -1.93
C GLY A 97 9.47 19.75 -0.89
N GLU A 98 9.47 18.71 -0.04
CA GLU A 98 10.51 18.47 0.96
C GLU A 98 11.88 18.19 0.31
N LEU A 99 11.93 17.38 -0.75
CA LEU A 99 13.18 17.08 -1.46
C LEU A 99 13.74 18.31 -2.18
N LYS A 100 12.87 19.14 -2.79
CA LYS A 100 13.25 20.41 -3.40
C LYS A 100 13.78 21.40 -2.37
N ALA A 101 13.10 21.54 -1.23
CA ALA A 101 13.52 22.42 -0.14
C ALA A 101 14.88 21.99 0.47
N ALA A 102 15.13 20.68 0.53
CA ALA A 102 16.40 20.13 1.01
C ALA A 102 17.53 20.18 -0.04
N GLY A 103 17.28 20.67 -1.27
CA GLY A 103 18.26 20.66 -2.36
C GLY A 103 18.63 19.25 -2.85
N LEU A 104 17.81 18.25 -2.53
CA LEU A 104 18.01 16.84 -2.85
C LEU A 104 17.24 16.38 -4.09
N ALA A 105 16.57 17.32 -4.78
CA ALA A 105 15.91 17.08 -6.05
C ALA A 105 16.95 16.89 -7.15
N ALA A 106 17.62 15.74 -7.16
CA ALA A 106 18.25 15.22 -8.37
C ALA A 106 17.11 14.83 -9.32
N ASP A 107 17.18 15.27 -10.57
CA ASP A 107 16.24 14.96 -11.65
C ASP A 107 15.74 13.51 -11.57
N ALA A 108 14.60 13.31 -10.92
CA ALA A 108 13.94 12.01 -10.79
C ALA A 108 13.20 11.70 -12.09
N VAL A 109 13.91 11.75 -13.20
CA VAL A 109 13.49 11.18 -14.46
C VAL A 109 13.79 9.68 -14.35
N ALA A 110 12.77 8.85 -14.57
CA ALA A 110 12.84 7.39 -14.66
C ALA A 110 12.87 6.59 -13.35
N ALA A 111 11.77 6.62 -12.58
CA ALA A 111 11.38 5.47 -11.75
C ALA A 111 9.86 5.32 -11.51
N ASP A 112 8.99 6.04 -12.23
CA ASP A 112 7.62 5.54 -12.49
C ASP A 112 7.74 4.42 -13.53
N GLY A 113 8.36 3.31 -13.11
CA GLY A 113 8.10 2.00 -13.65
C GLY A 113 6.69 1.64 -13.22
N ASP A 114 5.72 2.20 -13.95
CA ASP A 114 4.37 1.66 -14.12
C ASP A 114 4.53 0.26 -14.73
N SER A 115 5.00 -0.68 -13.93
CA SER A 115 4.89 -2.10 -14.23
C SER A 115 3.42 -2.43 -14.05
N GLY A 116 2.65 -2.15 -15.11
CA GLY A 116 1.34 -2.70 -15.33
C GLY A 116 1.44 -4.22 -15.39
N ASP A 117 1.48 -4.84 -14.21
CA ASP A 117 1.12 -6.24 -14.05
C ASP A 117 -0.38 -6.29 -13.70
N ASP A 118 -1.17 -5.87 -14.69
CA ASP A 118 -2.56 -6.32 -14.87
C ASP A 118 -2.46 -7.68 -15.60
N ALA A 119 -1.75 -8.63 -14.97
CA ALA A 119 -1.60 -9.99 -15.47
C ALA A 119 -2.67 -10.87 -14.82
N ASP A 120 -3.68 -11.15 -15.63
CA ASP A 120 -4.47 -12.38 -15.64
C ASP A 120 -5.62 -12.50 -14.63
N LEU A 121 -6.70 -11.79 -14.95
CA LEU A 121 -8.07 -12.25 -14.67
C LEU A 121 -8.79 -12.56 -15.98
N SER A 122 -8.31 -13.55 -16.76
CA SER A 122 -9.15 -14.20 -17.77
C SER A 122 -8.58 -15.54 -18.25
N ASP A 123 -8.97 -16.67 -17.62
CA ASP A 123 -9.58 -17.79 -18.35
C ASP A 123 -10.22 -18.85 -17.42
N VAL A 124 -11.45 -19.24 -17.78
CA VAL A 124 -12.27 -20.43 -17.37
C VAL A 124 -12.66 -20.64 -15.90
#